data_AF-A0A7K4G076-F1
#
_entry.id   AF-A0A7K4G076-F1
#
_cell.length_a   1.000
_cell.length_b   1.000
_cell.length_c   1.000
_cell.angle_alpha   90.00
_cell.angle_beta   90.00
_cell.angle_gamma   90.00
#
_symmetry.space_group_name_H-M   'P 1'
#
loop_
_entity.id
_entity.type
_entity.pdbx_description
1 polymer ?
#
loop_
_entity_poly.entity_id
_entity_poly.type
_entity_poly.pdbx_seq_one_letter_code
_entity_poly.pdbx_strand_id
1 'polypeptide(L)'
;DKGVRTSEEEIECQIFVDARGVSSLIHKDRTGILLSAQYEIYADWIKKGIVQVFFDQEKYPGFFAWVIPSDQGKGKIGVAGKGINVVEAIEKFLDTMGNYSTIRKIYAPIWIKGPIDKFINGKTVIVGDAAGQAKPTTAGGIYSSGMGGLYAGQAILKFLESKDKSDLEEYQKRWTEKFGKEFEKQLFARKILERLDNNTINKLFESVTPEITKEISEKEDFDFHTGSIIKLLGIKGSLKTAQTIIGGEFKKLLS
;
A
#
# COMPACT_ATOMS: atom_id res chain seq x y z
N ASP A 1 -33.39 -4.08 -0.56
CA ASP A 1 -32.92 -3.93 0.83
C ASP A 1 -33.13 -2.53 1.39
N LYS A 2 -33.72 -2.48 2.59
CA LYS A 2 -34.01 -1.24 3.34
C LYS A 2 -32.89 -0.83 4.31
N GLY A 3 -31.83 -1.63 4.45
CA GLY A 3 -30.79 -1.35 5.42
C GLY A 3 -29.75 -2.47 5.59
N VAL A 4 -29.18 -2.56 6.79
CA VAL A 4 -28.18 -3.57 7.19
C VAL A 4 -28.78 -4.53 8.21
N ARG A 5 -28.59 -5.84 8.02
CA ARG A 5 -28.97 -6.87 8.97
C ARG A 5 -27.75 -7.36 9.74
N THR A 6 -27.85 -7.38 11.05
CA THR A 6 -26.86 -7.96 11.97
C THR A 6 -27.42 -9.22 12.63
N SER A 7 -26.66 -9.85 13.55
CA SER A 7 -27.19 -10.97 14.35
C SER A 7 -28.25 -10.53 15.36
N GLU A 8 -28.22 -9.26 15.79
CA GLU A 8 -29.06 -8.73 16.86
C GLU A 8 -30.27 -7.93 16.33
N GLU A 9 -30.08 -7.20 15.23
CA GLU A 9 -31.08 -6.24 14.74
C GLU A 9 -30.99 -5.96 13.23
N GLU A 10 -32.07 -5.40 12.70
CA GLU A 10 -32.13 -4.79 11.36
C GLU A 10 -32.14 -3.26 11.50
N ILE A 11 -31.13 -2.61 10.92
CA ILE A 11 -30.97 -1.17 10.94
C ILE A 11 -31.35 -0.62 9.57
N GLU A 12 -32.43 0.14 9.47
CA GLU A 12 -32.80 0.83 8.22
C GLU A 12 -31.83 1.99 7.93
N CYS A 13 -31.35 2.07 6.69
CA CYS A 13 -30.46 3.16 6.26
C CYS A 13 -30.68 3.55 4.80
N GLN A 14 -30.51 4.84 4.50
CA GLN A 14 -30.55 5.32 3.11
C GLN A 14 -29.28 4.95 2.34
N ILE A 15 -28.12 5.01 3.02
CA ILE A 15 -26.81 4.63 2.53
C ILE A 15 -26.10 3.83 3.61
N PHE A 16 -25.44 2.74 3.21
CA PHE A 16 -24.53 1.97 4.04
C PHE A 16 -23.09 2.25 3.61
N VAL A 17 -22.22 2.62 4.55
CA VAL A 17 -20.80 2.86 4.28
C VAL A 17 -19.97 1.68 4.79
N ASP A 18 -19.37 0.91 3.88
CA ASP A 18 -18.47 -0.19 4.22
C ASP A 18 -17.03 0.33 4.40
N ALA A 19 -16.64 0.45 5.67
CA ALA A 19 -15.30 0.83 6.11
C ALA A 19 -14.62 -0.28 6.93
N ARG A 20 -14.99 -1.55 6.74
CA ARG A 20 -14.48 -2.70 7.55
C ARG A 20 -13.02 -3.09 7.21
N GLY A 21 -12.38 -2.32 6.33
CA GLY A 21 -11.00 -2.50 5.91
C GLY A 21 -10.75 -3.80 5.14
N VAL A 22 -9.54 -4.34 5.29
CA VAL A 22 -9.06 -5.52 4.55
C VAL A 22 -9.96 -6.75 4.72
N SER A 23 -10.72 -6.84 5.82
CA SER A 23 -11.68 -7.93 6.04
C SER A 23 -12.70 -8.06 4.91
N SER A 24 -13.19 -6.94 4.34
CA SER A 24 -14.13 -6.93 3.21
C SER A 24 -13.55 -7.52 1.92
N LEU A 25 -12.22 -7.53 1.78
CA LEU A 25 -11.51 -8.02 0.60
C LEU A 25 -11.08 -9.49 0.75
N ILE A 26 -10.66 -9.90 1.96
CA ILE A 26 -10.20 -11.27 2.26
C ILE A 26 -11.25 -12.32 1.87
N HIS A 27 -12.54 -12.01 2.03
CA HIS A 27 -13.63 -12.93 1.69
C HIS A 27 -13.82 -13.12 0.19
N LYS A 28 -13.36 -12.17 -0.64
CA LYS A 28 -13.50 -12.19 -2.10
C LYS A 28 -12.25 -12.73 -2.78
N ASP A 29 -11.08 -12.30 -2.32
CA ASP A 29 -9.81 -12.66 -2.91
C ASP A 29 -8.69 -12.66 -1.86
N ARG A 30 -8.11 -13.84 -1.63
CA ARG A 30 -7.00 -14.01 -0.69
C ARG A 30 -5.63 -13.83 -1.33
N THR A 31 -5.55 -13.80 -2.67
CA THR A 31 -4.26 -13.71 -3.39
C THR A 31 -3.61 -12.33 -3.24
N GLY A 32 -4.40 -11.31 -2.89
CA GLY A 32 -3.93 -9.96 -2.61
C GLY A 32 -3.63 -9.69 -1.15
N ILE A 33 -3.49 -10.71 -0.31
CA ILE A 33 -3.24 -10.56 1.12
C ILE A 33 -1.81 -10.95 1.44
N LEU A 34 -1.11 -10.07 2.15
CA LEU A 34 0.10 -10.42 2.88
C LEU A 34 -0.18 -10.32 4.37
N LEU A 35 0.34 -11.26 5.14
CA LEU A 35 0.38 -11.10 6.59
C LEU A 35 1.53 -10.14 6.91
N SER A 36 1.32 -9.29 7.92
CA SER A 36 2.35 -8.41 8.45
C SER A 36 2.48 -8.57 9.96
N ALA A 37 3.70 -8.37 10.44
CA ALA A 37 3.98 -8.16 11.85
C ALA A 37 4.60 -6.77 12.01
N GLN A 38 4.19 -6.04 13.04
CA GLN A 38 4.77 -4.75 13.40
C GLN A 38 4.92 -4.64 14.92
N TYR A 39 6.13 -4.35 15.38
CA TYR A 39 6.40 -4.04 16.78
C TYR A 39 6.61 -2.54 16.93
N GLU A 40 6.00 -1.97 17.96
CA GLU A 40 6.42 -0.64 18.45
C GLU A 40 7.43 -0.88 19.56
N ILE A 41 8.61 -0.27 19.45
CA ILE A 41 9.74 -0.55 20.34
C ILE A 41 10.46 0.74 20.74
N TYR A 42 11.21 0.64 21.83
CA TYR A 42 12.32 1.53 22.15
C TYR A 42 13.65 0.88 21.73
N ALA A 43 14.52 1.64 21.05
CA ALA A 43 15.86 1.18 20.69
C ALA A 43 16.79 2.34 20.29
N ASP A 44 18.02 2.40 20.80
CA ASP A 44 18.95 3.53 20.61
C ASP A 44 19.39 3.75 19.15
N TRP A 45 19.29 2.70 18.34
CA TRP A 45 19.60 2.72 16.91
C TRP A 45 18.49 3.41 16.08
N ILE A 46 17.30 3.65 16.64
CA ILE A 46 16.22 4.37 15.94
C ILE A 46 16.54 5.86 15.94
N LYS A 47 16.79 6.40 14.74
CA LYS A 47 17.08 7.83 14.54
C LYS A 47 15.85 8.56 14.02
N LYS A 48 15.49 9.66 14.68
CA LYS A 48 14.37 10.50 14.27
C LYS A 48 14.60 11.05 12.86
N GLY A 49 13.53 11.12 12.06
CA GLY A 49 13.55 11.70 10.72
C GLY A 49 14.08 10.78 9.62
N ILE A 50 14.50 9.55 9.94
CA ILE A 50 15.00 8.59 8.95
C ILE A 50 14.08 7.37 8.90
N VAL A 51 13.32 7.24 7.81
CA VAL A 51 12.59 6.00 7.50
C VAL A 51 13.54 5.06 6.77
N GLN A 52 13.61 3.81 7.22
CA GLN A 52 14.43 2.77 6.58
C GLN A 52 13.52 1.69 6.02
N VAL A 53 13.84 1.23 4.81
CA VAL A 53 13.15 0.13 4.12
C VAL A 53 14.21 -0.88 3.67
N PHE A 54 13.97 -2.14 3.95
CA PHE A 54 14.92 -3.23 3.71
C PHE A 54 14.30 -4.24 2.75
N PHE A 55 14.89 -4.36 1.56
CA PHE A 55 14.50 -5.34 0.57
C PHE A 55 15.37 -6.58 0.68
N ASP A 56 14.73 -7.73 0.77
CA ASP A 56 15.37 -9.04 0.75
C ASP A 56 14.32 -10.04 0.26
N GLN A 57 14.47 -10.53 -0.98
CA GLN A 57 13.49 -11.42 -1.63
C GLN A 57 13.53 -12.84 -1.08
N GLU A 58 14.55 -13.19 -0.30
CA GLU A 58 14.60 -14.47 0.41
C GLU A 58 13.85 -14.36 1.76
N LYS A 59 14.01 -13.25 2.48
CA LYS A 59 13.37 -13.03 3.79
C LYS A 59 11.95 -12.46 3.71
N TYR A 60 11.71 -11.56 2.75
CA TYR A 60 10.46 -10.80 2.57
C TYR A 60 9.98 -10.87 1.11
N PRO A 61 9.73 -12.06 0.54
CA PRO A 61 9.42 -12.20 -0.89
C PRO A 61 8.24 -11.31 -1.31
N GLY A 62 8.44 -10.48 -2.33
CA GLY A 62 7.41 -9.60 -2.88
C GLY A 62 7.01 -8.40 -1.99
N PHE A 63 7.75 -8.12 -0.91
CA PHE A 63 7.56 -6.92 -0.07
C PHE A 63 8.88 -6.52 0.61
N PHE A 64 8.87 -6.09 1.88
CA PHE A 64 10.04 -5.57 2.60
C PHE A 64 9.83 -5.52 4.12
N ALA A 65 10.93 -5.26 4.84
CA ALA A 65 10.91 -4.82 6.23
C ALA A 65 11.09 -3.30 6.35
N TRP A 66 10.64 -2.70 7.45
CA TRP A 66 10.72 -1.25 7.66
C TRP A 66 11.06 -0.86 9.10
N VAL A 67 11.63 0.33 9.24
CA VAL A 67 11.82 1.06 10.49
C VAL A 67 11.26 2.46 10.28
N ILE A 68 10.17 2.81 10.97
CA ILE A 68 9.54 4.13 10.91
C ILE A 68 9.68 4.78 12.29
N PRO A 69 10.53 5.80 12.45
CA PRO A 69 10.70 6.47 13.73
C PRO A 69 9.45 7.28 14.07
N SER A 70 8.96 7.10 15.29
CA SER A 70 7.97 8.01 15.90
C SER A 70 8.65 9.11 16.71
N ASP A 71 9.82 8.82 17.27
CA ASP A 71 10.70 9.79 17.91
C ASP A 71 12.14 9.25 17.96
N GLN A 72 13.06 10.01 18.54
CA GLN A 72 14.41 9.51 18.84
C GLN A 72 14.32 8.30 19.78
N GLY A 73 14.92 7.18 19.39
CA GLY A 73 14.91 5.97 20.19
C GLY A 73 13.57 5.24 20.24
N LYS A 74 12.55 5.64 19.46
CA LYS A 74 11.21 5.03 19.48
C LYS A 74 10.63 4.92 18.07
N GLY A 75 10.20 3.72 17.67
CA GLY A 75 9.68 3.53 16.32
C GLY A 75 8.80 2.30 16.14
N LYS A 76 8.23 2.21 14.94
CA LYS A 76 7.45 1.09 14.43
C LYS A 76 8.31 0.31 13.46
N ILE A 77 8.57 -0.94 13.80
CA ILE A 77 9.38 -1.87 13.03
C ILE A 77 8.44 -2.93 12.51
N GLY A 78 8.53 -3.29 11.24
CA GLY A 78 7.70 -4.38 10.75
C GLY A 78 8.26 -5.09 9.55
N VAL A 79 7.60 -6.21 9.25
CA VAL A 79 7.92 -7.09 8.14
C VAL A 79 6.62 -7.58 7.51
N ALA A 80 6.64 -7.76 6.20
CA ALA A 80 5.65 -8.56 5.49
C ALA A 80 6.30 -9.21 4.27
N GLY A 81 5.70 -10.27 3.77
CA GLY A 81 6.21 -11.02 2.64
C GLY A 81 5.32 -12.20 2.30
N LYS A 82 5.44 -12.72 1.09
CA LYS A 82 4.62 -13.83 0.61
C LYS A 82 5.10 -15.15 1.21
N GLY A 83 4.19 -15.87 1.87
CA GLY A 83 4.44 -17.23 2.35
C GLY A 83 5.41 -17.33 3.54
N ILE A 84 5.63 -16.24 4.28
CA ILE A 84 6.55 -16.22 5.43
C ILE A 84 5.82 -16.38 6.76
N ASN A 85 6.52 -16.93 7.76
CA ASN A 85 6.12 -16.78 9.15
C ASN A 85 6.54 -15.38 9.64
N VAL A 86 5.58 -14.45 9.67
CA VAL A 86 5.86 -13.04 10.02
C VAL A 86 6.36 -12.86 11.45
N VAL A 87 6.03 -13.78 12.37
CA VAL A 87 6.51 -13.73 13.76
C VAL A 87 8.00 -14.07 13.80
N GLU A 88 8.41 -15.17 13.18
CA GLU A 88 9.84 -15.52 13.12
C GLU A 88 10.65 -14.49 12.33
N ALA A 89 10.08 -13.96 11.25
CA ALA A 89 10.75 -12.99 10.40
C ALA A 89 11.04 -11.68 11.13
N ILE A 90 10.10 -11.15 11.93
CA ILE A 90 10.33 -9.90 12.67
C ILE A 90 11.31 -10.08 13.82
N GLU A 91 11.27 -11.23 14.53
CA GLU A 91 12.23 -11.51 15.60
C GLU A 91 13.66 -11.61 15.03
N LYS A 92 13.85 -12.38 13.95
CA LYS A 92 15.14 -12.45 13.23
C LYS A 92 15.60 -11.09 12.73
N PHE A 93 14.69 -10.25 12.24
CA PHE A 93 15.03 -8.91 11.81
C PHE A 93 15.55 -8.06 12.98
N LEU A 94 14.83 -8.05 14.10
CA LEU A 94 15.21 -7.28 15.28
C LEU A 94 16.52 -7.77 15.90
N ASP A 95 16.78 -9.08 15.91
CA ASP A 95 18.04 -9.66 16.36
C ASP A 95 19.25 -9.11 15.60
N THR A 96 19.08 -8.79 14.31
CA THR A 96 20.16 -8.19 13.49
C THR A 96 20.35 -6.68 13.72
N MET A 97 19.36 -5.99 14.29
CA MET A 97 19.40 -4.54 14.49
C MET A 97 20.07 -4.16 15.83
N GLY A 98 20.00 -5.05 16.83
CA GLY A 98 20.56 -4.85 18.16
C GLY A 98 19.50 -4.67 19.24
N ASN A 99 19.94 -4.31 20.45
CA ASN A 99 19.08 -4.29 21.64
C ASN A 99 17.86 -3.38 21.47
N TYR A 100 16.72 -3.84 21.98
CA TYR A 100 15.46 -3.12 21.97
C TYR A 100 14.58 -3.52 23.16
N SER A 101 13.51 -2.75 23.38
CA SER A 101 12.44 -3.09 24.34
C SER A 101 11.08 -2.94 23.66
N THR A 102 10.27 -3.99 23.68
CA THR A 102 8.95 -3.99 23.02
C THR A 102 7.92 -3.25 23.85
N ILE A 103 7.17 -2.36 23.18
CA ILE A 103 5.99 -1.68 23.74
C ILE A 103 4.74 -2.49 23.41
N ARG A 104 4.56 -2.82 22.12
CA ARG A 104 3.43 -3.64 21.65
C ARG A 104 3.77 -4.39 20.37
N LYS A 105 3.11 -5.53 20.17
CA LYS A 105 3.17 -6.36 18.97
C LYS A 105 1.83 -6.32 18.26
N ILE A 106 1.82 -6.07 16.95
CA ILE A 106 0.63 -5.98 16.11
C ILE A 106 0.80 -6.94 14.95
N TYR A 107 -0.22 -7.74 14.66
CA TYR A 107 -0.28 -8.62 13.51
C TYR A 107 -1.55 -8.30 12.72
N ALA A 108 -1.40 -8.00 11.44
CA ALA A 108 -2.53 -7.61 10.61
C ALA A 108 -2.31 -8.03 9.14
N PRO A 109 -3.35 -8.45 8.43
CA PRO A 109 -3.28 -8.60 6.99
C PRO A 109 -3.23 -7.22 6.31
N ILE A 110 -2.48 -7.12 5.23
CA ILE A 110 -2.43 -5.95 4.34
C ILE A 110 -2.92 -6.31 2.94
N TRP A 111 -3.53 -5.35 2.26
CA TRP A 111 -3.99 -5.50 0.88
C TRP A 111 -3.05 -4.82 -0.12
N ILE A 112 -2.78 -5.49 -1.23
CA ILE A 112 -1.71 -5.12 -2.17
C ILE A 112 -2.14 -5.15 -3.65
N LYS A 113 -3.43 -5.40 -3.95
CA LYS A 113 -3.94 -5.46 -5.34
C LYS A 113 -4.62 -4.18 -5.80
N GLY A 114 -4.54 -3.10 -5.01
CA GLY A 114 -5.11 -1.81 -5.38
C GLY A 114 -6.65 -1.79 -5.34
N PRO A 115 -7.28 -0.78 -5.94
CA PRO A 115 -8.71 -0.53 -5.78
C PRO A 115 -9.57 -1.62 -6.38
N ILE A 116 -10.77 -1.82 -5.81
CA ILE A 116 -11.82 -2.63 -6.43
C ILE A 116 -12.48 -1.89 -7.61
N ASP A 117 -13.08 -2.62 -8.54
CA ASP A 117 -13.67 -2.03 -9.76
C ASP A 117 -14.83 -1.06 -9.50
N LYS A 118 -15.61 -1.29 -8.43
CA LYS A 118 -16.79 -0.49 -8.07
C LYS A 118 -16.78 -0.15 -6.60
N PHE A 119 -16.68 1.13 -6.28
CA PHE A 119 -16.80 1.65 -4.91
C PHE A 119 -18.25 1.78 -4.49
N ILE A 120 -19.17 1.89 -5.45
CA ILE A 120 -20.61 2.01 -5.22
C ILE A 120 -21.33 0.74 -5.70
N ASN A 121 -22.16 0.16 -4.84
CA ASN A 121 -23.06 -0.93 -5.20
C ASN A 121 -24.46 -0.70 -4.62
N GLY A 122 -25.37 -0.18 -5.45
CA GLY A 122 -26.71 0.20 -5.00
C GLY A 122 -26.63 1.30 -3.94
N LYS A 123 -27.02 0.97 -2.70
CA LYS A 123 -26.94 1.87 -1.53
C LYS A 123 -25.67 1.70 -0.70
N THR A 124 -24.76 0.82 -1.12
CA THR A 124 -23.48 0.58 -0.42
C THR A 124 -22.40 1.45 -1.02
N VAL A 125 -21.68 2.17 -0.17
CA VAL A 125 -20.50 2.98 -0.49
C VAL A 125 -19.31 2.36 0.23
N ILE A 126 -18.31 1.92 -0.50
CA ILE A 126 -17.14 1.21 0.05
C ILE A 126 -15.97 2.18 0.07
N VAL A 127 -15.26 2.27 1.20
CA VAL A 127 -14.17 3.24 1.40
C VAL A 127 -12.92 2.61 2.01
N GLY A 128 -11.79 3.30 1.87
CA GLY A 128 -10.52 2.94 2.49
C GLY A 128 -10.00 1.57 2.05
N ASP A 129 -9.43 0.81 3.00
CA ASP A 129 -8.91 -0.52 2.74
C ASP A 129 -9.97 -1.48 2.18
N ALA A 130 -11.25 -1.32 2.55
CA ALA A 130 -12.33 -2.14 1.99
C ALA A 130 -12.55 -1.88 0.49
N ALA A 131 -12.22 -0.68 0.02
CA ALA A 131 -12.22 -0.30 -1.39
C ALA A 131 -10.86 -0.53 -2.07
N GLY A 132 -9.87 -1.08 -1.36
CA GLY A 132 -8.52 -1.31 -1.89
C GLY A 132 -7.70 -0.03 -2.07
N GLN A 133 -7.97 1.01 -1.26
CA GLN A 133 -7.37 2.33 -1.43
C GLN A 133 -5.98 2.47 -0.78
N ALA A 134 -5.37 1.38 -0.33
CA ALA A 134 -3.97 1.34 0.09
C ALA A 134 -3.02 1.16 -1.11
N LYS A 135 -1.89 1.88 -1.10
CA LYS A 135 -0.87 1.87 -2.15
C LYS A 135 -0.34 0.45 -2.42
N PRO A 136 -0.47 -0.12 -3.64
CA PRO A 136 -0.01 -1.48 -3.93
C PRO A 136 1.46 -1.77 -3.57
N THR A 137 2.35 -0.78 -3.73
CA THR A 137 3.80 -0.94 -3.48
C THR A 137 4.16 -0.99 -2.00
N THR A 138 3.43 -0.28 -1.14
CA THR A 138 3.83 -0.05 0.26
C THR A 138 2.77 -0.46 1.28
N ALA A 139 1.57 -0.81 0.82
CA ALA A 139 0.36 -0.94 1.63
C ALA A 139 0.03 0.29 2.50
N GLY A 140 0.69 1.43 2.29
CA GLY A 140 0.37 2.68 2.96
C GLY A 140 -0.93 3.26 2.38
N GLY A 141 -1.94 3.45 3.23
CA GLY A 141 -3.28 3.86 2.77
C GLY A 141 -3.90 5.05 3.49
N ILE A 142 -3.27 5.63 4.53
CA ILE A 142 -3.91 6.64 5.37
C ILE A 142 -4.41 7.83 4.55
N TYR A 143 -3.56 8.40 3.69
CA TYR A 143 -3.93 9.57 2.89
C TYR A 143 -4.96 9.24 1.81
N SER A 144 -4.68 8.25 0.95
CA SER A 144 -5.57 7.85 -0.15
C SER A 144 -6.94 7.34 0.34
N SER A 145 -6.97 6.63 1.47
CA SER A 145 -8.21 6.18 2.13
C SER A 145 -8.94 7.33 2.79
N GLY A 146 -8.23 8.24 3.47
CA GLY A 146 -8.81 9.43 4.08
C GLY A 146 -9.45 10.35 3.04
N MET A 147 -8.77 10.57 1.91
CA MET A 147 -9.34 11.27 0.75
C MET A 147 -10.55 10.52 0.19
N GLY A 148 -10.50 9.18 0.19
CA GLY A 148 -11.64 8.34 -0.17
C GLY A 148 -12.87 8.62 0.70
N GLY A 149 -12.71 8.62 2.03
CA GLY A 149 -13.78 8.97 2.96
C GLY A 149 -14.33 10.38 2.77
N LEU A 150 -13.45 11.36 2.52
CA LEU A 150 -13.85 12.75 2.24
C LEU A 150 -14.72 12.84 0.98
N TYR A 151 -14.29 12.24 -0.13
CA TYR A 151 -15.03 12.25 -1.38
C TYR A 151 -16.35 11.47 -1.27
N ALA A 152 -16.36 10.35 -0.55
CA ALA A 152 -17.57 9.59 -0.27
C ALA A 152 -18.60 10.42 0.51
N GLY A 153 -18.19 11.10 1.59
CA GLY A 153 -19.08 11.95 2.37
C GLY A 153 -19.71 13.08 1.56
N GLN A 154 -18.92 13.73 0.69
CA GLN A 154 -19.41 14.78 -0.21
C GLN A 154 -20.40 14.24 -1.25
N ALA A 155 -20.13 13.07 -1.82
CA ALA A 155 -21.00 12.41 -2.80
C ALA A 155 -22.32 11.94 -2.16
N ILE A 156 -22.25 11.39 -0.95
CA ILE A 156 -23.43 10.97 -0.18
C ILE A 156 -24.33 12.17 0.11
N LEU A 157 -23.78 13.31 0.57
CA LEU A 157 -24.57 14.51 0.84
C LEU A 157 -25.36 14.95 -0.40
N LYS A 158 -24.68 15.08 -1.54
CA LYS A 158 -25.32 15.45 -2.82
C LYS A 158 -26.42 14.47 -3.22
N PHE A 159 -26.13 13.17 -3.17
CA PHE A 159 -27.10 12.12 -3.44
C PHE A 159 -28.33 12.22 -2.51
N LEU A 160 -28.13 12.54 -1.23
CA LEU A 160 -29.25 12.67 -0.30
C LEU A 160 -30.16 13.86 -0.62
N GLU A 161 -29.61 14.93 -1.20
CA GLU A 161 -30.35 16.12 -1.64
C GLU A 161 -31.05 15.91 -2.98
N SER A 162 -30.32 15.39 -3.98
CA SER A 162 -30.81 15.26 -5.37
C SER A 162 -31.59 13.98 -5.63
N LYS A 163 -31.31 12.91 -4.86
CA LYS A 163 -31.69 11.51 -5.12
C LYS A 163 -31.18 10.96 -6.46
N ASP A 164 -30.23 11.63 -7.12
CA ASP A 164 -29.61 11.17 -8.35
C ASP A 164 -28.37 10.31 -8.03
N LYS A 165 -28.37 9.07 -8.52
CA LYS A 165 -27.25 8.13 -8.33
C LYS A 165 -25.94 8.62 -8.95
N SER A 166 -26.00 9.46 -10.00
CA SER A 166 -24.81 10.01 -10.64
C SER A 166 -23.96 10.83 -9.66
N ASP A 167 -24.59 11.52 -8.71
CA ASP A 167 -23.90 12.27 -7.65
C ASP A 167 -23.12 11.36 -6.70
N LEU A 168 -23.61 10.13 -6.47
CA LEU A 168 -22.93 9.16 -5.62
C LEU A 168 -21.71 8.56 -6.33
N GLU A 169 -21.80 8.36 -7.65
CA GLU A 169 -20.72 7.84 -8.50
C GLU A 169 -19.55 8.83 -8.65
N GLU A 170 -19.80 10.13 -8.46
CA GLU A 170 -18.76 11.17 -8.47
C GLU A 170 -17.65 10.91 -7.43
N TYR A 171 -17.95 10.19 -6.34
CA TYR A 171 -16.93 9.72 -5.41
C TYR A 171 -15.86 8.89 -6.13
N GLN A 172 -16.27 7.81 -6.79
CA GLN A 172 -15.34 6.90 -7.45
C GLN A 172 -14.56 7.63 -8.55
N LYS A 173 -15.25 8.46 -9.33
CA LYS A 173 -14.62 9.25 -10.38
C LYS A 173 -13.51 10.15 -9.83
N ARG A 174 -13.79 10.96 -8.81
CA ARG A 174 -12.78 11.88 -8.22
C ARG A 174 -11.60 11.15 -7.60
N TRP A 175 -11.85 10.03 -6.93
CA TRP A 175 -10.76 9.21 -6.39
C TRP A 175 -9.91 8.63 -7.52
N THR A 176 -10.54 8.12 -8.58
CA THR A 176 -9.85 7.51 -9.74
C THR A 176 -9.05 8.55 -10.53
N GLU A 177 -9.60 9.75 -10.73
CA GLU A 177 -8.89 10.87 -11.37
C GLU A 177 -7.62 11.26 -10.59
N LYS A 178 -7.69 11.26 -9.26
CA LYS A 178 -6.56 11.64 -8.41
C LYS A 178 -5.51 10.53 -8.26
N PHE A 179 -5.93 9.29 -8.06
CA PHE A 179 -5.04 8.19 -7.64
C PHE A 179 -4.91 7.05 -8.65
N GLY A 180 -5.86 6.89 -9.58
CA GLY A 180 -5.97 5.69 -10.43
C GLY A 180 -4.70 5.40 -11.24
N LYS A 181 -4.19 6.39 -11.98
CA LYS A 181 -2.97 6.23 -12.79
C LYS A 181 -1.74 5.86 -11.95
N GLU A 182 -1.60 6.46 -10.77
CA GLU A 182 -0.50 6.15 -9.85
C GLU A 182 -0.63 4.72 -9.32
N PHE A 183 -1.83 4.29 -8.94
CA PHE A 183 -2.08 2.93 -8.46
C PHE A 183 -1.85 1.87 -9.54
N GLU A 184 -2.21 2.13 -10.80
CA GLU A 184 -1.89 1.25 -11.93
C GLU A 184 -0.37 1.05 -12.10
N LYS A 185 0.40 2.14 -12.02
CA LYS A 185 1.86 2.10 -12.06
C LYS A 185 2.44 1.36 -10.86
N GLN A 186 1.89 1.57 -9.66
CA GLN A 186 2.29 0.84 -8.45
C GLN A 186 2.01 -0.66 -8.57
N LEU A 187 0.86 -1.07 -9.13
CA LEU A 187 0.55 -2.48 -9.40
C LEU A 187 1.58 -3.10 -10.34
N PHE A 188 1.98 -2.36 -11.38
CA PHE A 188 3.02 -2.81 -12.28
C PHE A 188 4.38 -2.93 -11.59
N ALA A 189 4.83 -1.88 -10.89
CA ALA A 189 6.06 -1.87 -10.10
C ALA A 189 6.15 -3.07 -9.15
N ARG A 190 5.02 -3.40 -8.50
CA ARG A 190 4.91 -4.57 -7.63
C ARG A 190 5.13 -5.90 -8.37
N LYS A 191 4.51 -6.09 -9.54
CA LYS A 191 4.74 -7.28 -10.38
C LYS A 191 6.20 -7.44 -10.76
N ILE A 192 6.92 -6.33 -10.94
CA ILE A 192 8.37 -6.36 -11.17
C ILE A 192 9.08 -6.87 -9.93
N LEU A 193 8.84 -6.22 -8.78
CA LEU A 193 9.50 -6.54 -7.52
C LEU A 193 9.36 -8.03 -7.15
N GLU A 194 8.16 -8.61 -7.34
CA GLU A 194 7.89 -10.03 -7.11
C GLU A 194 8.71 -11.01 -7.97
N ARG A 195 9.35 -10.52 -9.05
CA ARG A 195 10.13 -11.34 -9.98
C ARG A 195 11.63 -11.04 -9.93
N LEU A 196 12.06 -10.02 -9.21
CA LEU A 196 13.48 -9.70 -9.06
C LEU A 196 14.11 -10.60 -7.98
N ASP A 197 15.39 -10.92 -8.15
CA ASP A 197 16.21 -11.54 -7.11
C ASP A 197 17.04 -10.48 -6.36
N ASN A 198 17.65 -10.90 -5.24
CA ASN A 198 18.50 -10.02 -4.42
C ASN A 198 19.67 -9.43 -5.22
N ASN A 199 20.27 -10.20 -6.14
CA ASN A 199 21.37 -9.71 -6.99
C ASN A 199 20.92 -8.55 -7.88
N THR A 200 19.72 -8.64 -8.47
CA THR A 200 19.18 -7.58 -9.31
C THR A 200 18.80 -6.35 -8.50
N ILE A 201 18.22 -6.55 -7.31
CA ILE A 201 17.90 -5.45 -6.38
C ILE A 201 19.17 -4.73 -5.92
N ASN A 202 20.24 -5.46 -5.59
CA ASN A 202 21.52 -4.85 -5.20
C ASN A 202 22.12 -4.03 -6.35
N LYS A 203 22.11 -4.55 -7.59
CA LYS A 203 22.55 -3.80 -8.77
C LYS A 203 21.71 -2.53 -9.01
N LEU A 204 20.41 -2.57 -8.72
CA LEU A 204 19.55 -1.39 -8.77
C LEU A 204 20.02 -0.34 -7.76
N PHE A 205 20.27 -0.74 -6.51
CA PHE A 205 20.76 0.19 -5.48
C PHE A 205 22.17 0.74 -5.78
N GLU A 206 23.09 -0.09 -6.28
CA GLU A 206 24.43 0.34 -6.69
C GLU A 206 24.40 1.35 -7.84
N SER A 207 23.34 1.33 -8.65
CA SER A 207 23.17 2.27 -9.75
C SER A 207 22.55 3.62 -9.36
N VAL A 208 22.15 3.79 -8.09
CA VAL A 208 21.62 5.04 -7.56
C VAL A 208 22.75 6.07 -7.48
N THR A 209 22.64 7.15 -8.24
CA THR A 209 23.61 8.25 -8.20
C THR A 209 23.12 9.41 -7.30
N PRO A 210 24.01 10.33 -6.89
CA PRO A 210 23.61 11.54 -6.18
C PRO A 210 22.58 12.37 -6.96
N GLU A 211 22.66 12.40 -8.29
CA GLU A 211 21.69 13.10 -9.16
C GLU A 211 20.32 12.44 -9.11
N ILE A 212 20.25 11.10 -9.13
CA ILE A 212 19.01 10.36 -8.94
C ILE A 212 18.43 10.70 -7.56
N THR A 213 19.25 10.63 -6.52
CA THR A 213 18.82 10.92 -5.13
C THR A 213 18.27 12.33 -5.00
N LYS A 214 18.96 13.32 -5.58
CA LYS A 214 18.53 14.72 -5.58
C LYS A 214 17.20 14.91 -6.30
N GLU A 215 17.05 14.34 -7.49
CA GLU A 215 15.80 14.45 -8.24
C GLU A 215 14.62 13.79 -7.52
N ILE A 216 14.83 12.63 -6.90
CA ILE A 216 13.79 11.97 -6.08
C ILE A 216 13.39 12.87 -4.92
N SER A 217 14.37 13.49 -4.25
CA SER A 217 14.14 14.35 -3.08
C SER A 217 13.43 15.66 -3.42
N GLU A 218 13.65 16.21 -4.62
CA GLU A 218 13.11 17.51 -5.02
C GLU A 218 11.76 17.43 -5.73
N LYS A 219 11.47 16.31 -6.41
CA LYS A 219 10.32 16.22 -7.34
C LYS A 219 9.23 15.23 -6.93
N GLU A 220 9.47 14.38 -5.93
CA GLU A 220 8.54 13.30 -5.64
C GLU A 220 7.78 13.45 -4.33
N ASP A 221 6.50 13.13 -4.40
CA ASP A 221 5.59 13.03 -3.27
C ASP A 221 5.61 11.56 -2.79
N PHE A 222 5.68 11.34 -1.48
CA PHE A 222 5.62 10.02 -0.87
C PHE A 222 4.38 9.20 -1.31
N ASP A 223 3.28 9.89 -1.62
CA ASP A 223 2.05 9.27 -2.11
C ASP A 223 2.03 9.07 -3.63
N PHE A 224 2.92 9.74 -4.38
CA PHE A 224 3.08 9.65 -5.83
C PHE A 224 4.55 9.41 -6.22
N HIS A 225 5.04 8.19 -5.97
CA HIS A 225 6.47 7.83 -6.03
C HIS A 225 6.83 6.86 -7.17
N THR A 226 5.90 6.58 -8.08
CA THR A 226 6.20 5.67 -9.20
C THR A 226 7.26 6.23 -10.14
N GLY A 227 7.40 7.55 -10.25
CA GLY A 227 8.48 8.20 -11.04
C GLY A 227 9.87 7.70 -10.66
N SER A 228 10.16 7.62 -9.35
CA SER A 228 11.44 7.16 -8.81
C SER A 228 11.70 5.72 -9.24
N ILE A 229 10.68 4.89 -9.04
CA ILE A 229 10.76 3.46 -9.35
C ILE A 229 11.06 3.27 -10.84
N ILE A 230 10.33 3.99 -11.71
CA ILE A 230 10.53 3.93 -13.16
C ILE A 230 11.93 4.34 -13.54
N LYS A 231 12.45 5.43 -12.94
CA LYS A 231 13.79 5.94 -13.23
C LYS A 231 14.87 4.94 -12.83
N LEU A 232 14.75 4.34 -11.64
CA LEU A 232 15.64 3.29 -11.17
C LEU A 232 15.62 2.08 -12.10
N LEU A 233 14.44 1.64 -12.51
CA LEU A 233 14.28 0.57 -13.50
C LEU A 233 14.83 0.97 -14.87
N GLY A 234 14.78 2.25 -15.21
CA GLY A 234 15.23 2.91 -16.44
C GLY A 234 16.75 2.97 -16.65
N ILE A 235 17.56 2.47 -15.72
CA ILE A 235 19.02 2.45 -15.86
C ILE A 235 19.42 1.29 -16.79
N LYS A 236 20.40 1.51 -17.68
CA LYS A 236 20.70 0.61 -18.82
C LYS A 236 20.93 -0.87 -18.46
N GLY A 237 21.34 -1.19 -17.22
CA GLY A 237 21.48 -2.57 -16.73
C GLY A 237 20.20 -3.19 -16.17
N SER A 238 19.35 -2.39 -15.51
CA SER A 238 18.07 -2.83 -14.96
C SER A 238 16.97 -2.88 -16.02
N LEU A 239 17.02 -2.02 -17.04
CA LEU A 239 16.08 -1.97 -18.15
C LEU A 239 16.02 -3.29 -18.90
N LYS A 240 17.17 -3.83 -19.27
CA LYS A 240 17.25 -5.09 -20.02
C LYS A 240 16.69 -6.24 -19.17
N THR A 241 17.00 -6.24 -17.88
CA THR A 241 16.49 -7.23 -16.91
C THR A 241 14.98 -7.11 -16.73
N ALA A 242 14.44 -5.91 -16.50
CA ALA A 242 13.01 -5.68 -16.35
C ALA A 242 12.22 -5.94 -17.66
N GLN A 243 12.78 -5.58 -18.82
CA GLN A 243 12.20 -5.90 -20.13
C GLN A 243 12.16 -7.41 -20.40
N THR A 244 13.23 -8.13 -20.05
CA THR A 244 13.28 -9.60 -20.18
C THR A 244 12.31 -10.29 -19.23
N ILE A 245 12.13 -9.77 -18.01
CA ILE A 245 11.25 -10.38 -17.00
C ILE A 245 9.76 -10.12 -17.28
N ILE A 246 9.41 -9.05 -18.02
CA ILE A 246 8.02 -8.52 -18.02
C ILE A 246 7.44 -8.24 -19.42
N GLY A 247 8.24 -8.32 -20.48
CA GLY A 247 7.75 -8.24 -21.85
C GLY A 247 6.95 -6.95 -22.14
N GLY A 248 5.82 -7.06 -22.83
CA GLY A 248 5.02 -5.93 -23.34
C GLY A 248 4.38 -5.03 -22.29
N GLU A 249 4.29 -5.45 -21.01
CA GLU A 249 3.70 -4.62 -19.96
C GLU A 249 4.62 -3.45 -19.55
N PHE A 250 5.94 -3.53 -19.78
CA PHE A 250 6.89 -2.44 -19.45
C PHE A 250 6.64 -1.16 -20.25
N LYS A 251 6.09 -1.26 -21.47
CA LYS A 251 5.72 -0.07 -22.28
C LYS A 251 4.60 0.75 -21.64
N LYS A 252 3.70 0.14 -20.87
CA LYS A 252 2.60 0.84 -20.17
C LYS A 252 3.08 1.70 -19.00
N LEU A 253 4.28 1.40 -18.48
CA LEU A 253 4.88 2.14 -17.37
C LEU A 253 5.49 3.48 -17.84
N LEU A 254 6.03 3.50 -19.05
CA LEU A 254 6.70 4.66 -19.67
C LEU A 254 5.73 5.63 -20.36
N SER A 255 4.50 5.21 -20.62
CA SER A 255 3.40 6.04 -21.18
C SER A 255 2.63 6.77 -20.09
#